data_AF-A0A2D3WKK6-F1
#
_entry.id   AF-A0A2D3WKK6-F1
#
_cell.length_a   1.000
_cell.length_b   1.000
_cell.length_c   1.000
_cell.angle_alpha   90.00
_cell.angle_beta   90.00
_cell.angle_gamma   90.00
#
_symmetry.space_group_name_H-M   'P 1'
#
loop_
_entity.id
_entity.type
_entity.pdbx_description
1 polymer ?
#
loop_
_entity_poly.entity_id
_entity_poly.type
_entity_poly.pdbx_seq_one_letter_code
_entity_poly.pdbx_strand_id
1 'polypeptide(L)'
;MKNTKDFTRFEKLLSFLQGASWALAIAGGTYFFLLFLPFGWIVACVIGLFCFLFGALFVVVFEVASLQIAKFSEAQKQTALLQRWIDTNDAQTLSDH
;
A
#
# COMPACT_ATOMS: atom_id res chain seq x y z
N MET A 1 18.14 -14.38 -12.23
CA MET A 1 17.75 -14.33 -10.80
C MET A 1 18.11 -12.99 -10.14
N LYS A 2 17.77 -11.84 -10.78
CA LYS A 2 18.18 -10.49 -10.33
C LYS A 2 17.03 -9.65 -9.74
N ASN A 3 15.78 -10.12 -9.85
CA ASN A 3 14.58 -9.27 -9.69
C ASN A 3 13.94 -9.28 -8.28
N THR A 4 14.38 -10.14 -7.36
CA THR A 4 13.72 -10.30 -6.04
C THR A 4 14.16 -9.27 -5.00
N LYS A 5 15.40 -8.77 -5.08
CA LYS A 5 15.94 -7.79 -4.11
C LYS A 5 15.30 -6.41 -4.27
N ASP A 6 15.03 -5.98 -5.49
CA ASP A 6 14.47 -4.66 -5.77
C ASP A 6 13.00 -4.58 -5.35
N PHE A 7 12.22 -5.65 -5.54
CA PHE A 7 10.83 -5.76 -5.10
C PHE A 7 10.70 -5.64 -3.58
N THR A 8 11.50 -6.38 -2.81
CA THR A 8 11.47 -6.30 -1.33
C THR A 8 11.91 -4.94 -0.80
N ARG A 9 12.82 -4.24 -1.51
CA ARG A 9 13.20 -2.86 -1.15
C ARG A 9 12.05 -1.90 -1.42
N PHE A 10 11.34 -2.07 -2.54
CA PHE A 10 10.20 -1.24 -2.91
C PHE A 10 9.02 -1.40 -1.95
N GLU A 11 8.71 -2.63 -1.52
CA GLU A 11 7.69 -2.90 -0.48
C GLU A 11 8.03 -2.24 0.86
N LYS A 12 9.30 -2.31 1.28
CA LYS A 12 9.76 -1.63 2.51
C LYS A 12 9.65 -0.12 2.39
N LEU A 13 9.99 0.45 1.22
CA LEU A 13 9.83 1.88 0.95
C LEU A 13 8.36 2.28 0.96
N LEU A 14 7.46 1.51 0.35
CA LEU A 14 6.02 1.75 0.37
C LEU A 14 5.42 1.69 1.77
N SER A 15 5.80 0.67 2.56
CA SER A 15 5.36 0.56 3.95
C SER A 15 5.85 1.73 4.80
N PHE A 16 7.09 2.17 4.59
CA PHE A 16 7.62 3.37 5.21
C PHE A 16 6.88 4.65 4.77
N LEU A 17 6.58 4.79 3.48
CA LEU A 17 5.87 5.94 2.91
C LEU A 17 4.41 6.00 3.37
N GLN A 18 3.77 4.84 3.55
CA GLN A 18 2.42 4.74 4.12
C GLN A 18 2.42 5.18 5.59
N GLY A 19 3.41 4.74 6.38
CA GLY A 19 3.60 5.23 7.75
C GLY A 19 3.89 6.74 7.80
N ALA A 20 4.75 7.24 6.91
CA ALA A 20 5.03 8.66 6.77
C ALA A 20 3.80 9.47 6.36
N SER A 21 2.91 8.91 5.54
CA SER A 21 1.65 9.55 5.15
C SER A 21 0.68 9.67 6.31
N TRP A 22 0.57 8.65 7.17
CA TRP A 22 -0.20 8.72 8.42
C TRP A 22 0.37 9.77 9.37
N ALA A 23 1.70 9.78 9.54
CA ALA A 23 2.37 10.80 10.35
C ALA A 23 2.14 12.20 9.80
N LEU A 24 2.21 12.38 8.46
CA LEU A 24 1.93 13.65 7.80
C LEU A 24 0.47 14.09 7.98
N ALA A 25 -0.50 13.17 7.85
CA ALA A 25 -1.91 13.49 8.01
C ALA A 25 -2.23 13.93 9.46
N ILE A 26 -1.74 13.19 10.45
CA ILE A 26 -1.98 13.49 11.87
C ILE A 26 -1.20 14.72 12.31
N ALA A 27 0.11 14.78 12.01
CA ALA A 27 0.96 15.90 12.41
C ALA A 27 0.57 17.17 11.66
N GLY A 28 0.30 17.08 10.36
CA GLY A 28 -0.17 18.19 9.55
C GLY A 28 -1.52 18.73 10.03
N GLY A 29 -2.52 17.86 10.20
CA GLY A 29 -3.83 18.27 10.71
C GLY A 29 -3.75 18.92 12.10
N THR A 30 -2.95 18.35 13.00
CA THR A 30 -2.74 18.89 14.36
C THR A 30 -2.00 20.22 14.33
N TYR A 31 -0.96 20.33 13.49
CA TYR A 31 -0.19 21.57 13.34
C TYR A 31 -1.04 22.72 12.79
N PHE A 32 -1.81 22.46 11.73
CA PHE A 32 -2.75 23.45 11.18
C PHE A 32 -3.84 23.83 12.19
N PHE A 33 -4.33 22.88 12.97
CA PHE A 33 -5.29 23.16 14.04
C PHE A 33 -4.71 24.11 15.10
N LEU A 34 -3.49 23.86 15.58
CA LEU A 34 -2.80 24.73 16.54
C LEU A 34 -2.51 26.12 15.98
N LEU A 35 -2.11 26.22 14.72
CA LEU A 35 -1.76 27.47 14.05
C LEU A 35 -2.98 28.40 13.87
N PHE A 36 -4.17 27.82 13.62
CA PHE A 36 -5.41 28.58 13.44
C PHE A 36 -6.26 28.70 14.71
N LEU A 37 -5.86 28.06 15.80
CA LEU A 37 -6.47 28.22 17.12
C LEU A 37 -6.68 29.69 17.56
N PRO A 38 -5.71 30.62 17.38
CA PRO A 38 -5.91 32.04 17.76
C PRO A 38 -6.93 32.78 16.89
N PHE A 39 -7.25 32.28 15.69
CA PHE A 39 -8.29 32.85 14.82
C PHE A 39 -9.71 32.39 15.19
N GLY A 40 -9.84 31.42 16.10
CA GLY A 40 -11.12 30.94 16.64
C GLY A 40 -11.28 29.43 16.48
N TRP A 41 -11.89 28.80 17.50
CA TRP A 41 -12.05 27.35 17.59
C TRP A 41 -12.74 26.72 16.38
N ILE A 42 -13.85 27.32 15.93
CA ILE A 42 -14.65 26.79 14.81
C ILE A 42 -13.82 26.80 13.52
N VAL A 43 -13.12 27.91 13.25
CA VAL A 43 -12.28 28.08 12.06
C VAL A 43 -11.12 27.08 12.08
N ALA A 44 -10.48 26.91 13.24
CA ALA A 44 -9.41 25.93 13.43
C ALA A 44 -9.89 24.49 13.17
N CYS A 45 -11.06 24.10 13.69
CA CYS A 45 -11.64 22.78 13.45
C CYS A 45 -11.92 22.52 11.97
N VAL A 46 -12.54 23.49 11.27
CA VAL A 46 -12.88 23.33 9.85
C VAL A 46 -11.61 23.16 9.01
N ILE A 47 -10.64 24.06 9.17
CA ILE A 47 -9.38 24.02 8.40
C ILE A 47 -8.58 22.76 8.74
N GLY A 48 -8.48 22.40 10.03
CA GLY A 48 -7.80 21.18 10.48
C GLY A 48 -8.43 19.92 9.89
N LEU A 49 -9.77 19.86 9.82
CA LEU A 49 -10.49 18.72 9.23
C LEU A 49 -10.26 18.62 7.73
N PHE A 50 -10.29 19.74 6.98
CA PHE A 50 -9.96 19.74 5.56
C PHE A 50 -8.51 19.32 5.29
N CYS A 51 -7.57 19.79 6.10
CA CYS A 51 -6.16 19.43 5.98
C CYS A 51 -5.93 17.94 6.28
N PHE A 52 -6.59 17.41 7.32
CA PHE A 52 -6.58 15.98 7.64
C PHE A 52 -7.18 15.15 6.51
N LEU A 53 -8.31 15.57 5.93
CA LEU A 53 -8.93 14.89 4.79
C LEU A 53 -7.97 14.80 3.59
N PHE A 54 -7.28 15.90 3.28
CA PHE A 54 -6.30 15.93 2.19
C PHE A 54 -5.11 15.00 2.47
N GLY A 55 -4.60 14.98 3.71
CA GLY A 55 -3.57 14.05 4.13
C GLY A 55 -4.03 12.58 4.07
N ALA A 56 -5.28 12.30 4.44
CA ALA A 56 -5.87 10.97 4.39
C ALA A 56 -6.02 10.46 2.94
N LEU A 57 -6.30 11.32 1.97
CA LEU A 57 -6.30 10.93 0.56
C LEU A 57 -4.92 10.40 0.12
N PHE A 58 -3.83 11.05 0.56
CA PHE A 58 -2.48 10.57 0.30
C PHE A 58 -2.22 9.18 0.91
N VAL A 59 -2.68 8.96 2.16
CA VAL A 59 -2.61 7.65 2.83
C VAL A 59 -3.30 6.57 2.00
N VAL A 60 -4.54 6.83 1.56
CA VAL A 60 -5.33 5.87 0.77
C VAL A 60 -4.65 5.52 -0.55
N VAL A 61 -4.06 6.50 -1.25
CA VAL A 61 -3.34 6.24 -2.50
C VAL A 61 -2.15 5.30 -2.29
N PHE A 62 -1.36 5.52 -1.24
CA PHE A 62 -0.22 4.64 -0.95
C PHE A 62 -0.65 3.24 -0.49
N GLU A 63 -1.75 3.15 0.24
CA GLU A 63 -2.32 1.87 0.68
C GLU A 63 -2.87 1.06 -0.50
N VAL A 64 -3.53 1.71 -1.46
CA VAL A 64 -3.98 1.05 -2.70
C VAL A 64 -2.77 0.58 -3.53
N ALA A 65 -1.71 1.39 -3.61
CA ALA A 65 -0.49 1.02 -4.33
C ALA A 65 0.19 -0.22 -3.70
N SER A 66 0.29 -0.27 -2.36
CA SER A 66 0.89 -1.43 -1.66
C SER A 66 0.05 -2.70 -1.84
N LEU A 67 -1.28 -2.59 -1.79
CA LEU A 67 -2.21 -3.70 -2.04
C LEU A 67 -2.13 -4.24 -3.47
N GLN A 68 -2.01 -3.37 -4.47
CA GLN A 68 -1.91 -3.82 -5.87
C GLN A 68 -0.63 -4.62 -6.11
N ILE A 69 0.49 -4.17 -5.54
CA ILE A 69 1.78 -4.86 -5.65
C ILE A 69 1.73 -6.25 -5.02
N ALA A 70 1.13 -6.37 -3.83
CA ALA A 70 0.94 -7.65 -3.17
C ALA A 70 0.09 -8.61 -4.03
N LYS A 71 -1.04 -8.14 -4.56
CA LYS A 71 -1.94 -8.92 -5.42
C LYS A 71 -1.26 -9.42 -6.69
N PHE A 72 -0.46 -8.59 -7.35
CA PHE A 72 0.31 -9.01 -8.53
C PHE A 72 1.32 -10.11 -8.20
N SER A 73 2.00 -10.02 -7.04
CA SER A 73 2.94 -11.06 -6.59
C SER A 73 2.22 -12.38 -6.31
N GLU A 74 1.05 -12.32 -5.68
CA GLU A 74 0.26 -13.51 -5.33
C GLU A 74 -0.31 -14.18 -6.57
N ALA A 75 -0.85 -13.42 -7.52
CA ALA A 75 -1.35 -13.94 -8.79
C ALA A 75 -0.23 -14.64 -9.57
N GLN A 76 0.97 -14.07 -9.61
CA GLN A 76 2.12 -14.69 -10.30
C GLN A 76 2.54 -16.02 -9.65
N LYS A 77 2.51 -16.10 -8.32
CA LYS A 77 2.77 -17.36 -7.59
C LYS A 77 1.69 -18.41 -7.88
N GLN A 78 0.41 -18.00 -7.93
CA GLN A 78 -0.70 -18.90 -8.24
C GLN A 78 -0.58 -19.47 -9.67
N THR A 79 -0.27 -18.64 -10.66
CA THR A 79 -0.06 -19.11 -12.04
C THR A 79 1.10 -20.10 -12.14
N ALA A 80 2.20 -19.85 -11.41
CA ALA A 80 3.34 -20.76 -11.38
C ALA A 80 3.00 -22.12 -10.74
N LEU A 81 2.14 -22.14 -9.72
CA LEU A 81 1.68 -23.38 -9.09
C LEU A 81 0.72 -24.16 -10.00
N LEU A 82 -0.19 -23.47 -10.70
CA LEU A 82 -1.08 -24.07 -11.69
C LEU A 82 -0.30 -24.72 -12.82
N GLN A 83 0.72 -24.05 -13.34
CA GLN A 83 1.57 -24.60 -14.40
C GLN A 83 2.26 -25.90 -13.95
N ARG A 84 2.83 -25.92 -12.74
CA ARG A 84 3.46 -27.12 -12.16
C ARG A 84 2.47 -28.27 -11.96
N TRP A 85 1.23 -27.95 -11.57
CA TRP A 85 0.17 -28.93 -11.42
C TRP A 85 -0.24 -29.57 -12.76
N ILE A 86 -0.30 -28.77 -13.83
CA ILE A 86 -0.57 -29.24 -15.20
C ILE A 86 0.57 -30.15 -15.67
N ASP A 87 1.82 -29.68 -15.59
CA ASP A 87 3.00 -30.44 -16.03
C ASP A 87 3.13 -31.80 -15.30
N THR A 88 2.75 -31.84 -14.02
CA THR A 88 2.77 -33.08 -13.21
C THR A 88 1.64 -34.03 -13.61
N ASN A 89 0.44 -33.52 -13.88
CA ASN A 89 -0.67 -34.34 -14.36
C ASN A 89 -0.38 -34.93 -15.74
N ASP A 90 0.11 -34.11 -16.67
CA ASP A 90 0.45 -34.58 -18.02
C ASP A 90 1.54 -35.66 -17.97
N ALA A 91 2.54 -35.51 -17.08
CA ALA A 91 3.55 -36.55 -16.85
C ALA A 91 2.98 -37.85 -16.24
N GLN A 92 1.95 -37.77 -15.39
CA GLN A 92 1.27 -38.96 -14.86
C GLN A 92 0.40 -39.65 -15.92
N THR A 93 -0.31 -38.90 -16.76
CA THR A 93 -1.13 -39.48 -17.84
C THR A 93 -0.32 -40.21 -18.91
N LEU A 94 0.95 -39.83 -19.11
CA LEU A 94 1.91 -40.52 -19.98
C LEU A 94 2.54 -41.77 -19.34
N SER A 95 2.43 -41.94 -18.02
CA SER A 95 2.93 -43.10 -17.28
C SER A 95 1.87 -44.21 -17.12
N ASP A 96 0.59 -43.88 -17.26
CA ASP A 96 -0.54 -44.80 -17.11
C ASP A 96 -1.01 -45.42 -18.45
N HIS A 97 -0.37 -45.06 -19.57
CA HIS A 97 -0.53 -45.66 -20.91
C HIS A 97 0.71 -46.46 -21.31
#